data_AF-A0A818NAP0-F1
#
_entry.id   AF-A0A818NAP0-F1
#
_cell.length_a   1.000
_cell.length_b   1.000
_cell.length_c   1.000
_cell.angle_alpha   90.00
_cell.angle_beta   90.00
_cell.angle_gamma   90.00
#
_symmetry.space_group_name_H-M   'P 1'
#
loop_
_entity.id
_entity.type
_entity.pdbx_description
1 polymer ?
#
loop_
_entity_poly.entity_id
_entity_poly.type
_entity_poly.pdbx_seq_one_letter_code
_entity_poly.pdbx_strand_id
1 'polypeptide(L)'
;MFDKLLAKATSPLLLQPDWESIVELCDIVKTQEVTPKYTIQSIKKKFRHENAHVVLHSLQCLESIVKNCGGSIHKEVAQKDMIEALKELAKNGPEPIRDKVLELIQCWSYGLGQQHQIFTDTYNLMKLENYHFPPLKESEAMFENDDVAPEWRDDKECFRCRQIFTTFIRKHHCRACGDIFCDKCSSKCCPIPKFGIDRDVRVCDSCYEKLTTG
;
A
#
# COMPACT_ATOMS: atom_id res chain seq x y z
N MET A 1 -4.57 6.96 14.18
CA MET A 1 -5.86 6.83 13.49
C MET A 1 -5.94 5.49 12.79
N PHE A 2 -5.00 5.19 11.88
CA PHE A 2 -4.89 3.91 11.16
C PHE A 2 -5.08 2.64 12.01
N ASP A 3 -4.36 2.46 13.13
CA ASP A 3 -4.46 1.21 13.90
C ASP A 3 -5.83 0.96 14.52
N LYS A 4 -6.54 2.03 14.92
CA LYS A 4 -7.90 1.91 15.45
C LYS A 4 -8.87 1.46 14.36
N LEU A 5 -8.71 2.03 13.16
CA LEU A 5 -9.51 1.67 12.00
C LEU A 5 -9.20 0.25 11.52
N LEU A 6 -7.92 -0.14 11.49
CA LEU A 6 -7.51 -1.51 11.18
C LEU A 6 -8.06 -2.50 12.22
N ALA A 7 -8.04 -2.15 13.51
CA ALA A 7 -8.65 -3.00 14.54
C ALA A 7 -10.18 -3.15 14.37
N LYS A 8 -10.87 -2.09 13.94
CA LYS A 8 -12.30 -2.13 13.58
C LYS A 8 -12.52 -3.04 12.36
N ALA A 9 -11.78 -2.82 11.27
CA ALA A 9 -11.87 -3.59 10.03
C ALA A 9 -11.52 -5.07 10.18
N THR A 10 -10.69 -5.43 11.17
CA THR A 10 -10.31 -6.82 11.47
C THR A 10 -10.93 -7.34 12.75
N SER A 11 -12.08 -6.81 13.19
CA SER A 11 -12.72 -7.27 14.42
C SER A 11 -13.20 -8.73 14.28
N PRO A 12 -12.99 -9.61 15.27
CA PRO A 12 -13.47 -10.99 15.24
C PRO A 12 -15.01 -11.10 15.30
N LEU A 13 -15.70 -9.99 15.59
CA LEU A 13 -17.16 -9.92 15.67
C LEU A 13 -17.80 -9.64 14.32
N LEU A 14 -17.01 -9.35 13.29
CA LEU A 14 -17.52 -9.10 11.95
C LEU A 14 -17.98 -10.41 11.31
N LEU A 15 -19.20 -10.41 10.79
CA LEU A 15 -19.72 -11.52 9.98
C LEU A 15 -19.31 -11.39 8.50
N GLN A 16 -18.94 -10.19 8.08
CA GLN A 16 -18.58 -9.84 6.72
C GLN A 16 -17.55 -8.68 6.72
N PRO A 17 -16.83 -8.43 5.62
CA PRO A 17 -15.88 -7.33 5.53
C PRO A 17 -16.54 -5.98 5.83
N ASP A 18 -15.89 -5.17 6.67
CA ASP A 18 -16.29 -3.78 6.92
C ASP A 18 -15.71 -2.89 5.81
N TRP A 19 -16.43 -2.82 4.68
CA TRP A 19 -16.00 -2.06 3.50
C TRP A 19 -15.83 -0.57 3.77
N GLU A 20 -16.64 0.01 4.65
CA GLU A 20 -16.49 1.42 5.03
C GLU A 20 -15.12 1.65 5.67
N SER A 21 -14.74 0.82 6.65
CA SER A 21 -13.42 0.92 7.27
C SER A 21 -12.28 0.58 6.31
N ILE A 22 -12.48 -0.36 5.37
CA ILE A 22 -11.47 -0.74 4.38
C ILE A 22 -11.21 0.40 3.37
N VAL A 23 -12.26 1.08 2.91
CA VAL A 23 -12.13 2.25 2.01
C VAL A 23 -11.40 3.37 2.74
N GLU A 24 -11.79 3.68 3.98
CA GLU A 24 -11.11 4.71 4.78
C GLU A 24 -9.63 4.35 5.06
N LEU A 25 -9.29 3.06 5.23
CA LEU A 25 -7.89 2.62 5.30
C LEU A 25 -7.14 2.93 4.00
N CYS A 26 -7.75 2.71 2.83
CA CYS A 26 -7.15 3.03 1.54
C CYS A 26 -6.92 4.54 1.41
N ASP A 27 -7.88 5.37 1.82
CA ASP A 27 -7.77 6.84 1.74
C ASP A 27 -6.64 7.37 2.64
N ILE A 28 -6.49 6.84 3.86
CA ILE A 28 -5.39 7.20 4.78
C ILE A 28 -4.02 6.86 4.14
N VAL A 29 -3.94 5.75 3.41
CA VAL A 29 -2.70 5.34 2.70
C VAL A 29 -2.46 6.20 1.46
N LYS A 30 -3.48 6.41 0.61
CA LYS A 30 -3.43 7.25 -0.61
C LYS A 30 -3.00 8.68 -0.29
N THR A 31 -3.56 9.25 0.78
CA THR A 31 -3.25 10.62 1.23
C THR A 31 -1.95 10.74 2.03
N GLN A 32 -1.18 9.64 2.13
CA GLN A 32 0.15 9.57 2.76
C GLN A 32 0.16 10.01 4.24
N GLU A 33 -0.92 9.75 4.99
CA GLU A 33 -0.92 9.97 6.45
C GLU A 33 -0.08 8.93 7.21
N VAL A 34 0.08 7.75 6.59
CA VAL A 34 0.91 6.64 7.08
C VAL A 34 1.88 6.21 6.00
N THR A 35 3.04 5.69 6.41
CA THR A 35 4.03 5.20 5.45
C THR A 35 3.63 3.81 4.93
N PRO A 36 3.92 3.48 3.65
CA PRO A 36 3.65 2.15 3.09
C PRO A 36 4.21 1.01 3.95
N LYS A 37 5.44 1.17 4.42
CA LYS A 37 6.10 0.22 5.33
C LYS A 37 5.33 0.01 6.63
N TYR A 38 4.87 1.08 7.27
CA TYR A 38 4.08 0.98 8.49
C TYR A 38 2.74 0.27 8.24
N THR A 39 2.06 0.62 7.16
CA THR A 39 0.81 -0.01 6.72
C THR A 39 0.95 -1.52 6.59
N ILE A 40 1.93 -1.98 5.80
CA ILE A 40 2.15 -3.42 5.56
C ILE A 40 2.59 -4.13 6.85
N GLN A 41 3.46 -3.52 7.67
CA GLN A 41 3.85 -4.10 8.95
C GLN A 41 2.69 -4.25 9.93
N SER A 42 1.81 -3.25 10.01
CA SER A 42 0.63 -3.29 10.90
C SER A 42 -0.38 -4.35 10.47
N ILE A 43 -0.58 -4.54 9.17
CA ILE A 43 -1.43 -5.63 8.63
C ILE A 43 -0.76 -6.99 8.88
N LYS A 44 0.53 -7.14 8.55
CA LYS A 44 1.28 -8.39 8.73
C LYS A 44 1.28 -8.88 10.18
N LYS A 45 1.25 -7.98 11.17
CA LYS A 45 1.10 -8.37 12.59
C LYS A 45 -0.19 -9.16 12.86
N LYS A 46 -1.26 -8.92 12.10
CA LYS A 46 -2.55 -9.63 12.25
C LYS A 46 -2.49 -11.07 11.75
N PHE A 47 -1.52 -11.44 10.93
CA PHE A 47 -1.39 -12.80 10.39
C PHE A 47 -1.11 -13.86 11.46
N ARG A 48 -0.60 -13.45 12.63
CA ARG A 48 -0.29 -14.32 13.76
C ARG A 48 -1.39 -14.33 14.81
N HIS A 49 -2.56 -13.77 14.51
CA HIS A 49 -3.67 -13.70 15.45
C HIS A 49 -4.33 -15.08 15.63
N GLU A 50 -4.71 -15.42 16.87
CA GLU A 50 -5.30 -16.73 17.20
C GLU A 50 -6.65 -16.96 16.50
N ASN A 51 -7.43 -15.89 16.34
CA ASN A 51 -8.71 -15.95 15.64
C ASN A 51 -8.53 -15.85 14.12
N ALA A 52 -8.96 -16.89 13.39
CA ALA A 52 -8.88 -16.99 11.94
C ALA A 52 -9.66 -15.88 11.19
N HIS A 53 -10.77 -15.39 11.74
CA HIS A 53 -11.51 -14.27 11.11
C HIS A 53 -10.69 -12.99 11.10
N VAL A 54 -9.92 -12.72 12.16
CA VAL A 54 -9.02 -11.56 12.22
C VAL A 54 -7.95 -11.66 11.13
N VAL A 55 -7.37 -12.85 10.95
CA VAL A 55 -6.38 -13.11 9.89
C VAL A 55 -7.02 -12.92 8.51
N LEU A 56 -8.19 -13.51 8.26
CA LEU A 56 -8.88 -13.42 6.97
C LEU A 56 -9.26 -11.96 6.63
N HIS A 57 -9.82 -11.22 7.58
CA HIS A 57 -10.15 -9.80 7.37
C HIS A 57 -8.91 -8.95 7.14
N SER A 58 -7.77 -9.29 7.77
CA SER A 58 -6.52 -8.58 7.49
C SER A 58 -5.99 -8.83 6.08
N LEU A 59 -6.22 -10.03 5.51
CA LEU A 59 -5.91 -10.33 4.11
C LEU A 59 -6.83 -9.58 3.14
N GLN A 60 -8.10 -9.37 3.49
CA GLN A 60 -9.04 -8.55 2.70
C GLN A 60 -8.68 -7.06 2.75
N CYS A 61 -8.25 -6.55 3.91
CA CYS A 61 -7.68 -5.20 4.01
C CYS A 61 -6.44 -5.07 3.13
N LEU A 62 -5.53 -6.06 3.18
CA LEU A 62 -4.33 -6.09 2.35
C LEU A 62 -4.67 -6.06 0.86
N GLU A 63 -5.61 -6.89 0.43
CA GLU A 63 -6.08 -6.93 -0.96
C GLU A 63 -6.52 -5.55 -1.44
N SER A 64 -7.42 -4.91 -0.69
CA SER A 64 -7.94 -3.60 -1.06
C SER A 64 -6.82 -2.55 -1.10
N ILE A 65 -5.91 -2.56 -0.12
CA ILE A 65 -4.79 -1.62 -0.08
C ILE A 65 -3.86 -1.84 -1.28
N VAL A 66 -3.53 -3.08 -1.64
CA VAL A 66 -2.69 -3.37 -2.82
C VAL A 66 -3.39 -2.95 -4.12
N LYS A 67 -4.70 -3.18 -4.24
CA LYS A 67 -5.46 -2.79 -5.44
C LYS A 67 -5.53 -1.28 -5.65
N ASN A 68 -5.63 -0.52 -4.56
CA ASN A 68 -5.99 0.90 -4.64
C ASN A 68 -4.82 1.85 -4.31
N CYS A 69 -3.77 1.42 -3.61
CA CYS A 69 -2.76 2.36 -3.07
C CYS A 69 -1.43 2.37 -3.83
N GLY A 70 -1.32 1.59 -4.91
CA GLY A 70 -0.28 1.76 -5.92
C GLY A 70 1.13 1.24 -5.61
N GLY A 71 2.08 1.63 -6.46
CA GLY A 71 3.42 1.04 -6.54
C GLY A 71 4.25 1.06 -5.24
N SER A 72 4.10 2.07 -4.40
CA SER A 72 4.82 2.12 -3.11
C SER A 72 4.38 1.01 -2.14
N ILE A 73 3.09 0.66 -2.16
CA ILE A 73 2.55 -0.49 -1.44
C ILE A 73 2.97 -1.80 -2.12
N HIS A 74 2.95 -1.84 -3.46
CA HIS A 74 3.36 -3.04 -4.22
C HIS A 74 4.80 -3.45 -3.87
N LYS A 75 5.73 -2.48 -3.78
CA LYS A 75 7.12 -2.72 -3.38
C LYS A 75 7.26 -3.29 -1.97
N GLU A 76 6.46 -2.81 -1.01
CA GLU A 76 6.48 -3.30 0.37
C GLU A 76 5.88 -4.71 0.47
N VAL A 77 4.85 -5.02 -0.32
CA VAL A 77 4.26 -6.37 -0.36
C VAL A 77 5.16 -7.36 -1.11
N ALA A 78 5.92 -6.89 -2.10
CA ALA A 78 6.92 -7.67 -2.84
C ALA A 78 8.21 -7.96 -2.05
N GLN A 79 8.25 -7.68 -0.75
CA GLN A 79 9.39 -8.04 0.10
C GLN A 79 9.38 -9.53 0.46
N LYS A 80 10.56 -10.17 0.44
CA LYS A 80 10.71 -11.60 0.71
C LYS A 80 10.09 -12.04 2.03
N ASP A 81 10.25 -11.24 3.09
CA ASP A 81 9.71 -11.56 4.41
C ASP A 81 8.17 -11.53 4.44
N MET A 82 7.54 -10.69 3.61
CA MET A 82 6.09 -10.65 3.45
C MET A 82 5.59 -11.88 2.68
N ILE A 83 6.25 -12.23 1.58
CA ILE A 83 5.92 -13.42 0.78
C ILE A 83 6.07 -14.70 1.61
N GLU A 84 7.13 -14.84 2.38
CA GLU A 84 7.33 -15.99 3.28
C GLU A 84 6.21 -16.10 4.33
N ALA A 85 5.76 -14.97 4.89
CA ALA A 85 4.65 -14.97 5.83
C ALA A 85 3.33 -15.41 5.18
N LEU A 86 3.09 -15.02 3.93
CA LEU A 86 1.92 -15.49 3.16
C LEU A 86 2.03 -16.98 2.85
N LYS A 87 3.19 -17.47 2.40
CA LYS A 87 3.42 -18.91 2.18
C LYS A 87 3.15 -19.74 3.43
N GLU A 88 3.58 -19.27 4.60
CA GLU A 88 3.30 -19.94 5.88
C GLU A 88 1.81 -19.97 6.22
N LEU A 89 1.06 -18.90 5.91
CA LEU A 89 -0.41 -18.90 6.04
C LEU A 89 -1.07 -19.87 5.06
N ALA A 90 -0.62 -19.93 3.81
CA ALA A 90 -1.15 -20.87 2.83
C ALA A 90 -0.89 -22.33 3.25
N LYS A 91 0.27 -22.60 3.85
CA LYS A 91 0.67 -23.94 4.27
C LYS A 91 -0.08 -24.41 5.53
N ASN A 92 -0.18 -23.57 6.55
CA ASN A 92 -0.63 -23.96 7.87
C ASN A 92 -2.06 -23.46 8.21
N GLY A 93 -2.59 -22.51 7.44
CA GLY A 93 -3.87 -21.88 7.70
C GLY A 93 -5.07 -22.78 7.32
N PRO A 94 -6.25 -22.51 7.92
CA PRO A 94 -7.50 -23.13 7.50
C PRO A 94 -7.85 -22.74 6.06
N GLU A 95 -8.72 -23.53 5.43
CA GLU A 95 -9.09 -23.40 4.02
C GLU A 95 -9.45 -21.97 3.58
N PRO A 96 -10.30 -21.19 4.28
CA PRO A 96 -10.62 -19.83 3.85
C PRO A 96 -9.40 -18.89 3.80
N ILE A 97 -8.44 -19.07 4.71
CA ILE A 97 -7.21 -18.26 4.74
C ILE A 97 -6.28 -18.72 3.62
N ARG A 98 -6.08 -20.04 3.46
CA ARG A 98 -5.25 -20.62 2.42
C ARG A 98 -5.73 -20.20 1.03
N ASP A 99 -7.02 -20.37 0.76
CA ASP A 99 -7.62 -20.02 -0.53
C ASP A 99 -7.47 -18.54 -0.82
N LYS A 100 -7.68 -17.68 0.19
CA LYS A 100 -7.48 -16.24 0.02
C LYS A 100 -6.03 -15.88 -0.28
N VAL A 101 -5.06 -16.52 0.37
CA VAL A 101 -3.64 -16.29 0.07
C VAL A 101 -3.29 -16.74 -1.35
N LEU A 102 -3.78 -17.91 -1.77
CA LEU A 102 -3.53 -18.42 -3.13
C LEU A 102 -4.14 -17.50 -4.19
N GLU A 103 -5.36 -17.02 -3.97
CA GLU A 103 -6.02 -16.01 -4.80
C GLU A 103 -5.17 -14.74 -4.93
N LEU A 104 -4.67 -14.19 -3.81
CA LEU A 104 -3.83 -12.99 -3.81
C LEU A 104 -2.53 -13.20 -4.58
N ILE A 105 -1.80 -14.29 -4.32
CA ILE A 105 -0.55 -14.61 -5.02
C ILE A 105 -0.79 -14.75 -6.53
N GLN A 106 -1.90 -15.39 -6.92
CA GLN A 106 -2.27 -15.53 -8.33
C GLN A 106 -2.59 -14.17 -8.98
N CYS A 107 -3.39 -13.33 -8.32
CA CYS A 107 -3.75 -12.00 -8.83
C CYS A 107 -2.52 -11.09 -8.96
N TRP A 108 -1.63 -11.09 -7.97
CA TRP A 108 -0.41 -10.29 -8.01
C TRP A 108 0.60 -10.83 -9.03
N SER A 109 0.69 -12.14 -9.21
CA SER A 109 1.49 -12.74 -10.29
C SER A 109 1.00 -12.26 -11.67
N TYR A 110 -0.33 -12.26 -11.88
CA TYR A 110 -0.92 -11.83 -13.14
C TYR A 110 -0.73 -10.34 -13.42
N GLY A 111 -1.14 -9.46 -12.50
CA GLY A 111 -1.15 -8.01 -12.77
C GLY A 111 0.11 -7.25 -12.35
N LEU A 112 0.92 -7.78 -11.41
CA LEU A 112 2.12 -7.11 -10.91
C LEU A 112 3.42 -7.87 -11.25
N GLY A 113 3.34 -9.07 -11.84
CA GLY A 113 4.49 -9.95 -12.08
C GLY A 113 5.56 -9.37 -13.00
N GLN A 114 5.19 -8.48 -13.94
CA GLN A 114 6.17 -7.78 -14.80
C GLN A 114 7.05 -6.81 -14.01
N GLN A 115 6.48 -6.12 -13.02
CA GLN A 115 7.19 -5.16 -12.18
C GLN A 115 7.90 -5.85 -11.00
N HIS A 116 7.33 -6.95 -10.52
CA HIS A 116 7.75 -7.66 -9.32
C HIS A 116 7.79 -9.18 -9.56
N GLN A 117 8.91 -9.69 -10.10
CA GLN A 117 9.07 -11.10 -10.46
C GLN A 117 8.84 -12.09 -9.31
N ILE A 118 9.05 -11.65 -8.06
CA ILE A 118 8.83 -12.49 -6.87
C ILE A 118 7.42 -13.07 -6.79
N PHE A 119 6.39 -12.35 -7.27
CA PHE A 119 5.02 -12.87 -7.30
C PHE A 119 4.89 -14.03 -8.29
N THR A 120 5.44 -13.87 -9.50
CA THR A 120 5.46 -14.89 -10.55
C THR A 120 6.23 -16.13 -10.10
N ASP A 121 7.42 -15.94 -9.52
CA ASP A 121 8.26 -17.02 -9.03
C ASP A 121 7.56 -17.80 -7.91
N THR A 122 6.93 -17.08 -6.97
CA THR A 122 6.19 -17.68 -5.85
C THR A 122 4.99 -18.47 -6.36
N TYR A 123 4.20 -17.91 -7.28
CA TYR A 123 3.07 -18.58 -7.88
C TYR A 123 3.47 -19.89 -8.57
N ASN A 124 4.52 -19.84 -9.40
CA ASN A 124 5.03 -21.02 -10.11
C ASN A 124 5.58 -22.07 -9.15
N LEU A 125 6.34 -21.65 -8.14
CA LEU A 125 6.86 -22.55 -7.11
C LEU A 125 5.72 -23.25 -6.35
N MET A 126 4.70 -22.51 -5.91
CA MET A 126 3.56 -23.10 -5.20
C MET A 126 2.76 -24.04 -6.10
N LYS A 127 2.64 -23.78 -7.40
CA LYS A 127 2.07 -24.77 -8.33
C LYS A 127 2.90 -26.05 -8.39
N LEU A 128 4.23 -25.94 -8.43
CA LEU A 128 5.12 -27.11 -8.40
C LEU A 128 5.01 -27.89 -7.07
N GLU A 129 4.74 -27.19 -5.98
CA GLU A 129 4.43 -27.78 -4.66
C GLU A 129 3.00 -28.36 -4.56
N ASN A 130 2.26 -28.43 -5.67
CA ASN A 130 0.89 -28.95 -5.79
C ASN A 130 -0.21 -28.16 -5.06
N TYR A 131 -0.01 -26.86 -4.84
CA TYR A 131 -1.11 -26.01 -4.36
C TYR A 131 -2.17 -25.83 -5.47
N HIS A 132 -3.44 -26.05 -5.09
CA HIS A 132 -4.58 -25.85 -5.98
C HIS A 132 -5.07 -24.40 -5.90
N PHE A 133 -4.70 -23.61 -6.89
CA PHE A 133 -5.16 -22.22 -6.98
C PHE A 133 -6.62 -22.15 -7.45
N PRO A 134 -7.41 -21.17 -6.96
CA PRO A 134 -8.73 -20.91 -7.48
C PRO A 134 -8.68 -20.45 -8.95
N PRO A 135 -9.82 -20.49 -9.67
CA PRO A 135 -9.92 -19.91 -11.00
C PRO A 135 -9.63 -18.41 -10.97
N LEU A 136 -8.74 -17.95 -11.85
CA LEU A 136 -8.44 -16.53 -11.98
C LEU A 136 -9.65 -15.80 -12.56
N LYS A 137 -10.07 -14.72 -11.91
CA LYS A 137 -10.93 -13.71 -12.53
C LYS A 137 -10.06 -12.51 -12.87
N GLU A 138 -9.90 -12.22 -14.16
CA GLU A 138 -9.02 -11.14 -14.62
C GLU A 138 -9.38 -9.78 -13.99
N SER A 139 -10.69 -9.54 -13.78
CA SER A 139 -11.18 -8.35 -13.07
C SER A 139 -10.68 -8.23 -11.63
N GLU A 140 -10.40 -9.34 -10.95
CA GLU A 140 -9.85 -9.35 -9.59
C GLU A 140 -8.33 -9.07 -9.58
N ALA A 141 -7.67 -9.16 -10.75
CA ALA A 141 -6.27 -8.83 -10.97
C ALA A 141 -6.07 -7.49 -11.68
N MET A 142 -7.10 -6.65 -11.76
CA MET A 142 -6.97 -5.26 -12.18
C MET A 142 -6.56 -4.41 -10.97
N PHE A 143 -5.50 -3.62 -11.14
CA PHE A 143 -4.99 -2.66 -10.17
C PHE A 143 -5.33 -1.26 -10.67
N GLU A 144 -5.65 -0.33 -9.77
CA GLU A 144 -5.84 1.07 -10.18
C GLU A 144 -4.53 1.57 -10.83
N ASN A 145 -4.65 2.29 -11.95
CA ASN A 145 -3.51 2.79 -12.71
C ASN A 145 -2.60 3.67 -11.83
N ASP A 146 -1.34 3.82 -12.25
CA ASP A 146 -0.23 4.57 -11.60
C ASP A 146 -0.45 6.09 -11.41
N ASP A 147 -1.69 6.52 -11.28
CA ASP A 147 -2.15 7.75 -10.64
C ASP A 147 -1.88 7.69 -9.12
N VAL A 148 -0.69 7.23 -8.76
CA VAL A 148 -0.24 6.95 -7.41
C VAL A 148 0.74 8.04 -7.04
N ALA A 149 0.52 8.65 -5.88
CA ALA A 149 1.41 9.68 -5.40
C ALA A 149 2.86 9.16 -5.35
N PRO A 150 3.84 9.93 -5.85
CA PRO A 150 5.23 9.50 -5.94
C PRO A 150 5.85 9.24 -4.57
N GLU A 151 6.84 8.36 -4.55
CA GLU A 151 7.61 8.05 -3.35
C GLU A 151 8.37 9.25 -2.82
N TRP A 152 8.42 9.36 -1.49
CA TRP A 152 9.17 10.41 -0.83
C TRP A 152 10.67 10.13 -0.88
N ARG A 153 11.39 10.97 -1.61
CA ARG A 153 12.85 10.96 -1.64
C ARG A 153 13.39 11.39 -0.28
N ASP A 154 14.39 10.69 0.25
CA ASP A 154 15.18 11.20 1.37
C ASP A 154 16.54 11.72 0.87
N ASP A 155 16.90 12.93 1.28
CA ASP A 155 18.17 13.57 0.92
C ASP A 155 18.65 14.50 2.06
N LYS A 156 19.91 14.92 2.03
CA LYS A 156 20.51 15.84 3.01
C LYS A 156 20.27 17.30 2.68
N GLU A 157 19.80 17.60 1.48
CA GLU A 157 19.60 18.96 0.98
C GLU A 157 18.25 19.15 0.29
N CYS A 158 17.76 20.38 0.29
CA CYS A 158 16.56 20.77 -0.46
C CYS A 158 16.77 20.55 -1.95
N PHE A 159 15.86 19.82 -2.59
CA PHE A 159 15.91 19.48 -4.02
C PHE A 159 15.97 20.72 -4.92
N ARG A 160 15.36 21.83 -4.51
CA ARG A 160 15.35 23.09 -5.28
C ARG A 160 16.54 24.00 -4.98
N CYS A 161 16.69 24.42 -3.72
CA CYS A 161 17.67 25.46 -3.36
C CYS A 161 18.98 24.90 -2.79
N ARG A 162 19.12 23.58 -2.66
CA ARG A 162 20.31 22.89 -2.13
C ARG A 162 20.67 23.26 -0.68
N GLN A 163 19.76 23.92 0.04
CA GLN A 163 19.92 24.18 1.47
C GLN A 163 20.05 22.85 2.22
N ILE A 164 21.17 22.68 2.94
CA ILE A 164 21.40 21.50 3.78
C ILE A 164 20.41 21.51 4.96
N PHE A 165 19.76 20.37 5.18
CA PHE A 165 18.86 20.17 6.30
C PHE A 165 19.64 20.04 7.61
N THR A 166 19.10 20.63 8.68
CA THR A 166 19.68 20.61 10.02
C THR A 166 18.57 20.41 11.05
N THR A 167 18.90 20.40 12.34
CA THR A 167 17.89 20.37 13.41
C THR A 167 16.94 21.58 13.37
N PHE A 168 17.40 22.71 12.82
CA PHE A 168 16.61 23.93 12.66
C PHE A 168 15.96 24.05 11.28
N ILE A 169 16.53 23.42 10.25
CA ILE A 169 16.02 23.41 8.88
C ILE A 169 15.42 22.03 8.61
N ARG A 170 14.12 21.90 8.86
CA ARG A 170 13.39 20.63 8.73
C ARG A 170 13.15 20.24 7.27
N LYS A 171 13.02 18.94 7.07
CA LYS A 171 12.67 18.27 5.82
C LYS A 171 11.16 18.34 5.58
N HIS A 172 10.75 18.64 4.35
CA HIS A 172 9.35 18.62 3.91
C HIS A 172 9.23 17.95 2.56
N HIS A 173 8.20 17.14 2.34
CA HIS A 173 7.97 16.48 1.06
C HIS A 173 6.84 17.13 0.27
N CYS A 174 7.04 17.26 -1.04
CA CYS A 174 5.98 17.60 -1.99
C CYS A 174 5.13 16.36 -2.27
N ARG A 175 3.81 16.42 -2.02
CA ARG A 175 2.91 15.28 -2.30
C ARG A 175 2.72 15.00 -3.79
N ALA A 176 3.04 15.98 -4.66
CA ALA A 176 2.87 15.86 -6.09
C ALA A 176 4.07 15.25 -6.83
N CYS A 177 5.30 15.46 -6.36
CA CYS A 177 6.53 14.94 -6.99
C CYS A 177 7.38 14.03 -6.09
N GLY A 178 7.11 13.99 -4.79
CA GLY A 178 7.83 13.14 -3.84
C GLY A 178 9.21 13.68 -3.42
N ASP A 179 9.73 14.72 -4.06
CA ASP A 179 11.03 15.28 -3.67
C ASP A 179 10.98 16.02 -2.32
N ILE A 180 12.17 16.23 -1.76
CA ILE A 180 12.39 16.82 -0.44
C ILE A 180 12.79 18.29 -0.53
N PHE A 181 12.20 19.13 0.30
CA PHE A 181 12.30 20.59 0.25
C PHE A 181 12.43 21.19 1.65
N CYS A 182 12.98 22.40 1.72
CA CYS A 182 12.79 23.28 2.87
C CYS A 182 11.40 23.91 2.84
N ASP A 183 10.96 24.50 3.96
CA ASP A 183 9.64 25.12 4.07
C ASP A 183 9.40 26.20 2.99
N LYS A 184 10.41 27.05 2.74
CA LYS A 184 10.33 28.13 1.72
C LYS A 184 10.06 27.60 0.31
N CYS A 185 10.64 26.46 -0.07
CA CYS A 185 10.51 25.90 -1.42
C CYS A 185 9.27 25.02 -1.61
N SER A 186 8.49 24.82 -0.54
CA SER A 186 7.29 23.98 -0.54
C SER A 186 6.18 24.57 0.33
N SER A 187 6.02 25.90 0.28
CA SER A 187 5.11 26.63 1.17
C SER A 187 3.64 26.61 0.72
N LYS A 188 3.36 26.04 -0.46
CA LYS A 188 2.03 26.00 -1.06
C LYS A 188 1.29 24.71 -0.70
N CYS A 189 -0.04 24.78 -0.71
CA CYS A 189 -0.92 23.62 -0.59
C CYS A 189 -2.01 23.66 -1.66
N CYS A 190 -2.34 22.52 -2.25
CA CYS A 190 -3.46 22.36 -3.20
C CYS A 190 -3.93 20.89 -3.21
N PRO A 191 -5.14 20.59 -3.74
CA PRO A 191 -5.55 19.23 -3.98
C PRO A 191 -4.76 18.62 -5.14
N ILE A 192 -4.69 17.29 -5.19
CA ILE A 192 -4.09 16.52 -6.27
C ILE A 192 -5.08 15.42 -6.68
N PRO A 193 -6.16 15.76 -7.43
CA PRO A 193 -7.24 14.82 -7.75
C PRO A 193 -6.75 13.59 -8.52
N LYS A 194 -5.74 13.76 -9.38
CA LYS A 194 -5.08 12.65 -10.09
C LYS A 194 -4.41 11.63 -9.17
N PHE A 195 -4.23 11.91 -7.88
CA PHE A 195 -3.72 10.96 -6.88
C PHE A 195 -4.79 10.60 -5.84
N GLY A 196 -6.06 10.93 -6.08
CA GLY A 196 -7.16 10.76 -5.13
C GLY A 196 -7.03 11.65 -3.89
N ILE A 197 -6.32 12.79 -3.99
CA ILE A 197 -6.13 13.71 -2.87
C ILE A 197 -7.01 14.94 -3.09
N ASP A 198 -8.23 14.92 -2.54
CA ASP A 198 -9.20 16.02 -2.70
C ASP A 198 -9.01 17.17 -1.71
N ARG A 199 -8.17 16.96 -0.69
CA ARG A 199 -7.83 17.99 0.32
C ARG A 199 -6.53 18.72 -0.02
N ASP A 200 -6.38 19.93 0.51
CA ASP A 200 -5.15 20.70 0.37
C ASP A 200 -3.96 20.01 1.06
N VAL A 201 -2.98 19.60 0.25
CA VAL A 201 -1.71 19.02 0.73
C VAL A 201 -0.52 19.82 0.23
N ARG A 202 0.58 19.77 1.00
CA ARG A 202 1.79 20.52 0.70
C ARG A 202 2.43 20.10 -0.63
N VAL A 203 2.73 21.08 -1.47
CA VAL A 203 3.42 20.89 -2.75
C VAL A 203 4.57 21.88 -2.92
N CYS A 204 5.56 21.54 -3.75
CA CYS A 204 6.58 22.49 -4.15
C CYS A 204 6.02 23.53 -5.13
N ASP A 205 6.65 24.70 -5.21
CA ASP A 205 6.16 25.81 -6.03
C ASP A 205 5.93 25.39 -7.50
N SER A 206 6.86 24.60 -8.07
CA SER A 206 6.74 24.12 -9.46
C SER A 206 5.59 23.13 -9.67
N CYS A 207 5.23 22.34 -8.66
CA CYS A 207 4.07 21.46 -8.75
C CYS A 207 2.78 22.24 -8.57
N TYR A 208 2.77 23.22 -7.66
CA TYR A 208 1.62 24.09 -7.46
C TYR A 208 1.24 24.79 -8.77
N GLU A 209 2.20 25.45 -9.44
CA GLU A 209 1.96 26.11 -10.73
C GLU A 209 1.39 25.15 -11.78
N LYS A 210 1.92 23.93 -11.89
CA LYS A 210 1.42 22.93 -12.84
C LYS A 210 0.00 22.44 -12.52
N LEU A 211 -0.37 22.36 -11.24
CA LEU A 211 -1.64 21.82 -10.80
C LEU A 211 -2.75 22.86 -10.75
N THR A 212 -2.41 24.16 -10.59
CA THR A 212 -3.41 25.24 -10.48
C THR A 212 -3.59 26.05 -11.76
N THR A 213 -2.71 25.88 -12.75
CA THR A 213 -2.73 26.65 -14.01
C THR A 213 -3.08 25.78 -15.22
N GLY A 214 -3.60 24.58 -14.97
CA GLY A 214 -4.07 23.62 -15.99
C GLY A 214 -5.57 23.40 -15.91
#